data_AF-A0A932W994-F1
#
_entry.id   AF-A0A932W994-F1
#
_cell.length_a   1.000
_cell.length_b   1.000
_cell.length_c   1.000
_cell.angle_alpha   90.00
_cell.angle_beta   90.00
_cell.angle_gamma   90.00
#
_symmetry.space_group_name_H-M   'P 1'
#
loop_
_entity.id
_entity.type
_entity.pdbx_description
1 polymer ?
#
loop_
_entity_poly.entity_id
_entity_poly.type
_entity_poly.pdbx_seq_one_letter_code
_entity_poly.pdbx_strand_id
1 'polypeptide(L)'
;FIVFGALSDKIGRKPIIMAGCLIAALTYFPLFKALTEAANPALAAAQSANKIIVTANPSECSFQFNPTGVAKFTTSCDIAKQVLAANSASYETIVGDGRATIAIGNTIIDSYSSSGLVAADAKVKKAAFEKSVTSALAAAGYPAKADPEKINMPVAILILSILVIFVTMVYGPIAAMLVEMFPTRIRYTSMSLPYHIGNGWFGGLLPATGVAIVAQTGNMYNGLWYPIIVASITFVIGMLFVKETKDVDIYAHD
;
A
#
# COMPACT_ATOMS: atom_id res chain seq x y z
N PHE A 1 6.53 17.33 13.90
CA PHE A 1 5.70 18.45 13.40
C PHE A 1 6.34 19.81 13.70
N ILE A 2 6.50 20.21 14.97
CA ILE A 2 7.08 21.51 15.36
C ILE A 2 8.43 21.78 14.68
N VAL A 3 9.35 20.79 14.69
CA VAL A 3 10.69 20.93 14.10
C VAL A 3 10.65 21.28 12.62
N PHE A 4 9.89 20.54 11.80
CA PHE A 4 9.81 20.82 10.36
C PHE A 4 8.96 22.05 10.02
N GLY A 5 7.97 22.39 10.85
CA GLY A 5 7.27 23.67 10.77
C GLY A 5 8.26 24.84 10.95
N ALA A 6 8.97 24.85 12.08
CA ALA A 6 9.98 25.87 12.39
C ALA A 6 11.13 25.89 11.38
N LEU A 7 11.54 24.73 10.86
CA LEU A 7 12.55 24.67 9.80
C LEU A 7 12.00 25.32 8.51
N SER A 8 10.75 25.03 8.15
CA SER A 8 10.14 25.61 6.95
C SER A 8 9.98 27.13 7.04
N ASP A 9 9.84 27.70 8.25
CA ASP A 9 9.84 29.16 8.44
C ASP A 9 11.18 29.77 8.03
N LYS A 10 12.27 29.02 8.20
CA LYS A 10 13.63 29.48 7.90
C LYS A 10 14.03 29.26 6.45
N ILE A 11 13.72 28.09 5.87
CA ILE A 11 14.23 27.69 4.55
C ILE A 11 13.18 27.70 3.44
N GLY A 12 11.89 27.83 3.78
CA GLY A 12 10.78 27.76 2.84
C GLY A 12 9.93 26.50 3.00
N ARG A 13 8.64 26.60 2.66
CA ARG A 13 7.68 25.49 2.74
C ARG A 13 7.94 24.45 1.66
N LYS A 14 8.12 24.90 0.42
CA LYS A 14 8.20 24.05 -0.76
C LYS A 14 9.42 23.11 -0.69
N PRO A 15 10.66 23.56 -0.41
CA PRO A 15 11.82 22.68 -0.36
C PRO A 15 11.67 21.52 0.61
N ILE A 16 11.08 21.75 1.80
CA ILE A 16 10.91 20.70 2.81
C ILE A 16 9.89 19.66 2.35
N ILE A 17 8.74 20.10 1.84
CA ILE A 17 7.69 19.21 1.34
C ILE A 17 8.23 18.38 0.18
N MET A 18 8.90 19.01 -0.79
CA MET A 18 9.47 18.33 -1.96
C MET A 18 10.58 17.34 -1.56
N ALA A 19 11.46 17.71 -0.63
CA ALA A 19 12.48 16.80 -0.11
C ALA A 19 11.85 15.59 0.58
N GLY A 20 10.80 15.78 1.39
CA GLY A 20 10.06 14.70 2.01
C GLY A 20 9.46 13.73 1.00
N CYS A 21 8.81 14.25 -0.06
CA CYS A 21 8.26 13.43 -1.14
C CYS A 21 9.36 12.65 -1.90
N LEU A 22 10.48 13.28 -2.22
CA LEU A 22 11.58 12.63 -2.94
C LEU A 22 12.23 11.53 -2.09
N ILE A 23 12.58 11.83 -0.83
CA ILE A 23 13.21 10.86 0.07
C ILE A 23 12.26 9.66 0.27
N ALA A 24 10.98 9.90 0.49
CA ALA A 24 9.98 8.83 0.59
C ALA A 24 9.95 7.95 -0.67
N ALA A 25 9.85 8.56 -1.85
CA ALA A 25 9.84 7.84 -3.13
C ALA A 25 11.09 6.97 -3.34
N LEU A 26 12.26 7.45 -2.92
CA LEU A 26 13.54 6.74 -3.06
C LEU A 26 13.76 5.64 -2.01
N THR A 27 13.10 5.72 -0.84
CA THR A 27 13.45 4.87 0.32
C THR A 27 12.34 3.93 0.78
N TYR A 28 11.11 4.01 0.25
CA TYR A 28 10.02 3.13 0.69
C TYR A 28 10.31 1.64 0.49
N PHE A 29 10.80 1.21 -0.66
CA PHE A 29 11.15 -0.21 -0.87
C PHE A 29 12.15 -0.75 0.16
N PRO A 30 13.35 -0.15 0.34
CA PRO A 30 14.30 -0.66 1.32
C PRO A 30 13.78 -0.58 2.76
N LEU A 31 13.07 0.49 3.13
CA LEU A 31 12.51 0.62 4.49
C LEU A 31 11.44 -0.43 4.79
N PHE A 32 10.52 -0.70 3.87
CA PHE A 32 9.47 -1.71 4.09
C PHE A 32 10.01 -3.15 4.05
N LYS A 33 11.06 -3.42 3.26
CA LYS A 33 11.77 -4.70 3.31
C LYS A 33 12.46 -4.89 4.66
N ALA A 34 13.24 -3.90 5.11
CA ALA A 34 13.88 -3.91 6.43
C ALA A 34 12.84 -4.01 7.56
N LEU A 35 11.68 -3.36 7.41
CA LEU A 35 10.59 -3.47 8.38
C LEU A 35 10.00 -4.88 8.40
N THR A 36 9.88 -5.54 7.24
CA THR A 36 9.42 -6.94 7.18
C THR A 36 10.41 -7.85 7.93
N GLU A 37 11.70 -7.70 7.69
CA GLU A 37 12.73 -8.49 8.37
C GLU A 37 12.74 -8.26 9.88
N ALA A 38 12.59 -7.00 10.32
CA ALA A 38 12.58 -6.65 11.73
C ALA A 38 11.27 -7.04 12.44
N ALA A 39 10.12 -6.84 11.81
CA ALA A 39 8.80 -7.03 12.41
C ALA A 39 8.20 -8.41 12.17
N ASN A 40 8.65 -9.14 11.15
CA ASN A 40 8.17 -10.48 10.83
C ASN A 40 9.27 -11.32 10.15
N PRO A 41 10.36 -11.66 10.86
CA PRO A 41 11.48 -12.41 10.27
C PRO A 41 11.06 -13.78 9.75
N ALA A 42 10.05 -14.42 10.37
CA ALA A 42 9.52 -15.69 9.90
C ALA A 42 8.86 -15.56 8.52
N LEU A 43 8.09 -14.49 8.26
CA LEU A 43 7.53 -14.23 6.94
C LEU A 43 8.62 -13.96 5.90
N ALA A 44 9.63 -13.16 6.25
CA ALA A 44 10.76 -12.88 5.36
C ALA A 44 11.53 -14.17 4.98
N ALA A 45 11.78 -15.03 5.97
CA ALA A 45 12.40 -16.34 5.76
C ALA A 45 11.51 -17.27 4.90
N ALA A 46 10.21 -17.33 5.17
CA ALA A 46 9.29 -18.17 4.41
C ALA A 46 9.21 -17.75 2.93
N GLN A 47 9.13 -16.44 2.65
CA GLN A 47 9.09 -15.93 1.28
C GLN A 47 10.36 -16.21 0.48
N SER A 48 11.52 -16.25 1.14
CA SER A 48 12.79 -16.57 0.46
C SER A 48 13.00 -18.08 0.26
N ALA A 49 12.54 -18.90 1.21
CA ALA A 49 12.72 -20.35 1.18
C ALA A 49 11.66 -21.09 0.34
N ASN A 50 10.41 -20.65 0.38
CA ASN A 50 9.27 -21.38 -0.17
C ASN A 50 8.53 -20.53 -1.20
N LYS A 51 8.88 -20.65 -2.48
CA LYS A 51 8.17 -19.95 -3.54
C LYS A 51 6.78 -20.55 -3.75
N ILE A 52 5.77 -19.69 -3.84
CA ILE A 52 4.39 -20.07 -4.16
C ILE A 52 4.17 -19.86 -5.66
N ILE A 53 3.60 -20.86 -6.32
CA ILE A 53 3.27 -20.78 -7.74
C ILE A 53 1.76 -20.88 -7.88
N VAL A 54 1.17 -19.94 -8.61
CA VAL A 54 -0.23 -19.97 -9.01
C VAL A 54 -0.27 -20.32 -10.49
N THR A 55 -0.78 -21.50 -10.82
CA THR A 55 -1.03 -21.90 -12.20
C THR A 55 -2.45 -21.54 -12.54
N ALA A 56 -2.70 -20.67 -13.51
CA ALA A 56 -4.06 -20.24 -13.84
C ALA A 56 -4.21 -19.87 -15.32
N ASN A 57 -5.44 -20.00 -15.82
CA ASN A 57 -5.79 -19.45 -17.12
C ASN A 57 -5.86 -17.91 -17.03
N PRO A 58 -5.07 -17.15 -17.82
CA PRO A 58 -5.09 -15.70 -17.80
C PRO A 58 -6.47 -15.07 -18.07
N SER A 59 -7.34 -15.75 -18.83
CA SER A 59 -8.70 -15.25 -19.12
C SER A 59 -9.63 -15.28 -17.91
N GLU A 60 -9.29 -16.08 -16.88
CA GLU A 60 -10.01 -16.10 -15.60
C GLU A 60 -9.44 -15.12 -14.57
N CYS A 61 -8.30 -14.47 -14.84
CA CYS A 61 -7.64 -13.57 -13.91
C CYS A 61 -8.06 -12.12 -14.18
N SER A 62 -8.96 -11.59 -13.35
CA SER A 62 -9.45 -10.23 -13.47
C SER A 62 -8.49 -9.23 -12.79
N PHE A 63 -8.51 -7.98 -13.24
CA PHE A 63 -7.90 -6.88 -12.48
C PHE A 63 -8.75 -6.55 -11.26
N GLN A 64 -8.22 -6.80 -10.05
CA GLN A 64 -9.02 -6.85 -8.82
C GLN A 64 -9.21 -5.51 -8.11
N PHE A 65 -9.46 -4.45 -8.86
CA PHE A 65 -9.72 -3.14 -8.29
C PHE A 65 -11.16 -3.01 -7.80
N ASN A 66 -11.33 -2.86 -6.47
CA ASN A 66 -12.65 -2.79 -5.83
C ASN A 66 -12.74 -1.63 -4.82
N PRO A 67 -12.82 -0.38 -5.30
CA PRO A 67 -12.80 0.80 -4.43
C PRO A 67 -14.09 0.98 -3.61
N THR A 68 -15.21 0.40 -4.03
CA THR A 68 -16.52 0.54 -3.37
C THR A 68 -16.95 -0.71 -2.60
N GLY A 69 -16.18 -1.80 -2.67
CA GLY A 69 -16.51 -3.08 -2.03
C GLY A 69 -17.64 -3.87 -2.71
N VAL A 70 -18.21 -3.39 -3.81
CA VAL A 70 -19.36 -4.03 -4.48
C VAL A 70 -18.96 -5.06 -5.53
N ALA A 71 -17.74 -4.97 -6.09
CA ALA A 71 -17.27 -5.92 -7.08
C ALA A 71 -17.06 -7.30 -6.44
N LYS A 72 -17.54 -8.34 -7.13
CA LYS A 72 -17.35 -9.73 -6.73
C LYS A 72 -16.41 -10.40 -7.72
N PHE A 73 -15.30 -10.93 -7.22
CA PHE A 73 -14.37 -11.69 -8.02
C PHE A 73 -14.59 -13.16 -7.75
N THR A 74 -15.24 -13.82 -8.71
CA THR A 74 -15.82 -15.14 -8.49
C THR A 74 -15.10 -16.25 -9.23
N THR A 75 -14.13 -15.93 -10.09
CA THR A 75 -13.37 -16.91 -10.87
C THR A 75 -12.34 -17.63 -10.00
N SER A 76 -11.85 -18.77 -10.50
CA SER A 76 -10.88 -19.60 -9.78
C SER A 76 -9.55 -18.87 -9.57
N CYS A 77 -9.06 -18.17 -10.60
CA CYS A 77 -7.84 -17.37 -10.50
C CYS A 77 -8.00 -16.23 -9.50
N ASP A 78 -9.13 -15.53 -9.52
CA ASP A 78 -9.29 -14.36 -8.67
C ASP A 78 -9.30 -14.73 -7.20
N ILE A 79 -10.05 -15.77 -6.84
CA ILE A 79 -10.14 -16.26 -5.47
C ILE A 79 -8.78 -16.76 -4.96
N ALA A 80 -8.03 -17.49 -5.78
CA ALA A 80 -6.69 -17.95 -5.42
C ALA A 80 -5.76 -16.77 -5.07
N LYS A 81 -5.73 -15.76 -5.95
CA LYS A 81 -4.90 -14.57 -5.78
C LYS A 81 -5.32 -13.73 -4.58
N GLN A 82 -6.61 -13.62 -4.29
CA GLN A 82 -7.12 -12.89 -3.11
C GLN A 82 -6.69 -13.52 -1.79
N VAL A 83 -6.83 -14.83 -1.67
CA VAL A 83 -6.49 -15.52 -0.42
C VAL A 83 -4.99 -15.42 -0.15
N LEU A 84 -4.15 -15.54 -1.18
CA LEU A 84 -2.70 -15.35 -1.03
C LEU A 84 -2.33 -13.91 -0.66
N ALA A 85 -2.91 -12.92 -1.35
CA ALA A 85 -2.69 -11.50 -1.05
C ALA A 85 -3.12 -11.14 0.38
N ALA A 86 -4.27 -11.66 0.83
CA ALA A 86 -4.78 -11.45 2.19
C ALA A 86 -3.86 -12.05 3.28
N ASN A 87 -3.07 -13.07 2.94
CA ASN A 87 -2.12 -13.71 3.85
C ASN A 87 -0.68 -13.18 3.68
N SER A 88 -0.47 -12.07 2.94
CA SER A 88 0.87 -11.54 2.65
C SER A 88 1.82 -12.57 2.02
N ALA A 89 1.27 -13.56 1.33
CA ALA A 89 2.00 -14.65 0.72
C ALA A 89 2.30 -14.26 -0.73
N SER A 90 3.55 -13.89 -1.02
CA SER A 90 3.97 -13.54 -2.38
C SER A 90 4.03 -14.80 -3.25
N TYR A 91 3.64 -14.68 -4.52
CA TYR A 91 3.53 -15.77 -5.47
C TYR A 91 3.94 -15.36 -6.89
N GLU A 92 4.28 -16.35 -7.70
CA GLU A 92 4.48 -16.21 -9.14
C GLU A 92 3.29 -16.82 -9.88
N THR A 93 2.77 -16.13 -10.90
CA THR A 93 1.69 -16.68 -11.73
C THR A 93 2.27 -17.29 -13.00
N ILE A 94 2.01 -18.58 -13.23
CA ILE A 94 2.33 -19.26 -14.48
C ILE A 94 1.04 -19.58 -15.26
N VAL A 95 1.16 -19.61 -16.58
CA VAL A 95 0.03 -19.92 -17.45
C VAL A 95 -0.29 -21.41 -17.34
N GLY A 96 -1.58 -21.72 -17.18
CA GLY A 96 -2.06 -23.09 -17.27
C GLY A 96 -3.45 -23.18 -17.87
N ASP A 97 -3.80 -24.40 -18.26
CA ASP A 97 -5.09 -24.71 -18.87
C ASP A 97 -6.05 -25.23 -17.79
N GLY A 98 -7.08 -24.43 -17.50
CA GLY A 98 -8.15 -24.80 -16.57
C GLY A 98 -8.16 -23.99 -15.27
N ARG A 99 -8.70 -24.61 -14.22
CA ARG A 99 -8.94 -23.95 -12.93
C ARG A 99 -7.61 -23.64 -12.26
N ALA A 100 -7.56 -22.48 -11.61
CA ALA A 100 -6.36 -22.06 -10.91
C ALA A 100 -5.96 -23.06 -9.81
N THR A 101 -4.66 -23.35 -9.71
CA THR A 101 -4.08 -24.16 -8.64
C THR A 101 -2.98 -23.37 -7.93
N ILE A 102 -2.83 -23.61 -6.63
CA ILE A 102 -1.79 -23.01 -5.80
C ILE A 102 -0.82 -24.11 -5.38
N ALA A 103 0.43 -24.02 -5.81
CA ALA A 103 1.51 -24.87 -5.34
C ALA A 103 2.29 -24.17 -4.23
N ILE A 104 2.37 -24.80 -3.06
CA ILE A 104 3.12 -24.36 -1.88
C ILE A 104 4.03 -25.52 -1.47
N GLY A 105 5.32 -25.44 -1.85
CA GLY A 105 6.22 -26.58 -1.73
C GLY A 105 5.69 -27.79 -2.52
N ASN A 106 5.46 -28.91 -1.83
CA ASN A 106 4.91 -30.13 -2.45
C ASN A 106 3.37 -30.20 -2.42
N THR A 107 2.70 -29.23 -1.78
CA THR A 107 1.25 -29.23 -1.65
C THR A 107 0.64 -28.48 -2.82
N ILE A 108 -0.26 -29.13 -3.56
CA ILE A 108 -1.05 -28.50 -4.63
C ILE A 108 -2.49 -28.37 -4.12
N ILE A 109 -3.05 -27.17 -4.22
CA ILE A 109 -4.41 -26.85 -3.80
C ILE A 109 -5.19 -26.36 -5.01
N ASP A 110 -6.28 -27.05 -5.32
CA ASP A 110 -7.21 -26.61 -6.37
C ASP A 110 -8.07 -25.46 -5.87
N SER A 111 -8.08 -24.36 -6.63
CA SER A 111 -8.99 -23.26 -6.38
C SER A 111 -10.40 -23.57 -6.89
N TYR A 112 -11.31 -22.63 -6.64
CA TYR A 112 -12.68 -22.75 -7.06
C TYR A 112 -13.30 -21.48 -7.61
N SER A 113 -14.21 -21.68 -8.58
CA SER A 113 -15.13 -20.64 -9.00
C SER A 113 -16.36 -20.63 -8.08
N SER A 114 -16.72 -19.45 -7.62
CA SER A 114 -17.99 -19.17 -6.93
C SER A 114 -19.09 -18.68 -7.85
N SER A 115 -18.80 -18.54 -9.16
CA SER A 115 -19.80 -18.13 -10.14
C SER A 115 -20.94 -19.16 -10.20
N GLY A 116 -22.18 -18.69 -10.09
CA GLY A 116 -23.38 -19.53 -10.10
C GLY A 116 -23.65 -20.33 -8.82
N LEU A 117 -22.83 -20.19 -7.77
CA LEU A 117 -23.11 -20.83 -6.47
C LEU A 117 -24.12 -20.02 -5.65
N VAL A 118 -24.96 -20.74 -4.89
CA VAL A 118 -25.78 -20.13 -3.86
C VAL A 118 -24.88 -19.58 -2.74
N ALA A 119 -25.26 -18.47 -2.12
CA ALA A 119 -24.44 -17.77 -1.13
C ALA A 119 -23.98 -18.66 0.05
N ALA A 120 -24.83 -19.60 0.49
CA ALA A 120 -24.49 -20.56 1.53
C ALA A 120 -23.33 -21.49 1.09
N ASP A 121 -23.43 -22.08 -0.10
CA ASP A 121 -22.41 -22.97 -0.65
C ASP A 121 -21.11 -22.24 -0.95
N ALA A 122 -21.21 -21.01 -1.48
CA ALA A 122 -20.04 -20.16 -1.71
C ALA A 122 -19.28 -19.86 -0.41
N LYS A 123 -20.01 -19.62 0.70
CA LYS A 123 -19.41 -19.39 2.03
C LYS A 123 -18.71 -20.65 2.57
N VAL A 124 -19.34 -21.82 2.42
CA VAL A 124 -18.74 -23.09 2.85
C VAL A 124 -17.47 -23.40 2.05
N LYS A 125 -17.51 -23.28 0.72
CA LYS A 125 -16.34 -23.48 -0.13
C LYS A 125 -15.22 -22.47 0.17
N LYS A 126 -15.57 -21.20 0.41
CA LYS A 126 -14.62 -20.18 0.81
C LYS A 126 -13.89 -20.55 2.09
N ALA A 127 -14.64 -20.90 3.15
CA ALA A 127 -14.04 -21.27 4.43
C ALA A 127 -13.15 -22.52 4.32
N ALA A 128 -13.57 -23.53 3.55
CA ALA A 128 -12.79 -24.73 3.31
C ALA A 128 -11.48 -24.42 2.55
N PHE A 129 -11.55 -23.59 1.52
CA PHE A 129 -10.40 -23.17 0.71
C PHE A 129 -9.43 -22.28 1.49
N GLU A 130 -9.93 -21.28 2.23
CA GLU A 130 -9.09 -20.44 3.10
C GLU A 130 -8.38 -21.29 4.15
N LYS A 131 -9.07 -22.29 4.73
CA LYS A 131 -8.46 -23.22 5.68
C LYS A 131 -7.38 -24.10 5.03
N SER A 132 -7.60 -24.62 3.83
CA SER A 132 -6.58 -25.45 3.16
C SER A 132 -5.34 -24.62 2.80
N VAL A 133 -5.53 -23.42 2.26
CA VAL A 133 -4.43 -22.51 1.91
C VAL A 133 -3.66 -22.08 3.16
N THR A 134 -4.34 -21.62 4.21
CA THR A 134 -3.66 -21.20 5.46
C THR A 134 -2.93 -22.35 6.15
N SER A 135 -3.45 -23.59 6.08
CA SER A 135 -2.78 -24.77 6.64
C SER A 135 -1.52 -25.12 5.85
N ALA A 136 -1.56 -25.05 4.52
CA ALA A 136 -0.39 -25.27 3.67
C ALA A 136 0.65 -24.15 3.80
N LEU A 137 0.22 -22.90 3.92
CA LEU A 137 1.10 -21.76 4.22
C LEU A 137 1.82 -21.97 5.56
N ALA A 138 1.09 -22.33 6.62
CA ALA A 138 1.67 -22.62 7.92
C ALA A 138 2.68 -23.78 7.87
N ALA A 139 2.36 -24.86 7.14
CA ALA A 139 3.27 -25.98 6.93
C ALA A 139 4.55 -25.57 6.16
N ALA A 140 4.45 -24.58 5.27
CA ALA A 140 5.57 -23.97 4.57
C ALA A 140 6.24 -22.82 5.36
N GLY A 141 5.94 -22.68 6.66
CA GLY A 141 6.59 -21.71 7.54
C GLY A 141 6.08 -20.27 7.42
N TYR A 142 5.03 -20.00 6.64
CA TYR A 142 4.40 -18.69 6.60
C TYR A 142 3.60 -18.46 7.89
N PRO A 143 3.92 -17.42 8.68
CA PRO A 143 3.24 -17.18 9.94
C PRO A 143 1.88 -16.52 9.72
N ALA A 144 0.85 -16.97 10.43
CA ALA A 144 -0.47 -16.32 10.41
C ALA A 144 -0.44 -14.90 11.03
N LYS A 145 0.47 -14.67 11.98
CA LYS A 145 0.73 -13.38 12.63
C LYS A 145 2.22 -13.28 12.97
N ALA A 146 2.74 -12.07 13.03
CA ALA A 146 4.10 -11.84 13.53
C ALA A 146 4.24 -12.37 14.97
N ASP A 147 5.31 -13.11 15.22
CA ASP A 147 5.68 -13.65 16.54
C ASP A 147 6.31 -12.54 17.39
N PRO A 148 5.64 -12.04 18.45
CA PRO A 148 6.13 -10.91 19.25
C PRO A 148 7.51 -11.12 19.85
N GLU A 149 7.90 -12.36 20.15
CA GLU A 149 9.20 -12.69 20.74
C GLU A 149 10.35 -12.58 19.74
N LYS A 150 10.05 -12.68 18.44
CA LYS A 150 11.04 -12.60 17.34
C LYS A 150 11.12 -11.21 16.72
N ILE A 151 10.27 -10.27 17.12
CA ILE A 151 10.30 -8.91 16.60
C ILE A 151 11.56 -8.20 17.12
N ASN A 152 12.38 -7.69 16.20
CA ASN A 152 13.43 -6.75 16.54
C ASN A 152 12.81 -5.36 16.78
N MET A 153 12.27 -5.18 17.99
CA MET A 153 11.56 -3.97 18.40
C MET A 153 12.40 -2.70 18.21
N PRO A 154 13.69 -2.63 18.60
CA PRO A 154 14.50 -1.42 18.39
C PRO A 154 14.58 -1.01 16.91
N VAL A 155 14.84 -1.96 16.01
CA VAL A 155 14.95 -1.67 14.57
C VAL A 155 13.59 -1.32 13.97
N ALA A 156 12.52 -2.04 14.35
CA ALA A 156 11.17 -1.73 13.89
C ALA A 156 10.74 -0.32 14.32
N ILE A 157 10.96 0.04 15.59
CA ILE A 157 10.66 1.38 16.11
C ILE A 157 11.49 2.45 15.39
N LEU A 158 12.78 2.20 15.13
CA LEU A 158 13.63 3.12 14.38
C LEU A 158 13.09 3.36 12.97
N ILE A 159 12.74 2.30 12.23
CA ILE A 159 12.20 2.41 10.87
C ILE A 159 10.85 3.15 10.89
N LEU A 160 9.95 2.79 11.80
CA LEU A 160 8.66 3.49 11.96
C LEU A 160 8.87 4.97 12.32
N SER A 161 9.87 5.29 13.15
CA SER A 161 10.22 6.68 13.48
C SER A 161 10.71 7.45 12.25
N ILE A 162 11.53 6.81 11.40
CA ILE A 162 11.97 7.40 10.11
C ILE A 162 10.78 7.68 9.20
N LEU A 163 9.84 6.73 9.08
CA LEU A 163 8.62 6.92 8.29
C LEU A 163 7.76 8.07 8.85
N VAL A 164 7.63 8.18 10.16
CA VAL A 164 6.94 9.30 10.82
C VAL A 164 7.68 10.62 10.58
N ILE A 165 9.01 10.64 10.57
CA ILE A 165 9.79 11.83 10.21
C ILE A 165 9.39 12.32 8.82
N PHE A 166 9.29 11.43 7.81
CA PHE A 166 8.86 11.80 6.47
C PHE A 166 7.45 12.39 6.44
N VAL A 167 6.52 11.80 7.19
CA VAL A 167 5.17 12.35 7.35
C VAL A 167 5.25 13.77 7.93
N THR A 168 6.06 13.99 8.97
CA THR A 168 6.17 15.31 9.60
C THR A 168 6.87 16.35 8.74
N MET A 169 7.79 15.95 7.85
CA MET A 169 8.43 16.83 6.86
C MET A 169 7.40 17.41 5.89
N VAL A 170 6.46 16.58 5.46
CA VAL A 170 5.43 16.96 4.49
C VAL A 170 4.27 17.67 5.18
N TYR A 171 3.67 17.06 6.21
CA TYR A 171 2.50 17.61 6.89
C TYR A 171 2.78 18.87 7.71
N GLY A 172 3.98 19.00 8.30
CA GLY A 172 4.31 20.13 9.16
C GLY A 172 4.18 21.48 8.43
N PRO A 173 4.85 21.67 7.28
CA PRO A 173 4.78 22.91 6.51
C PRO A 173 3.48 23.09 5.71
N ILE A 174 2.76 22.00 5.36
CA ILE A 174 1.55 22.07 4.51
C ILE A 174 0.48 22.98 5.08
N ALA A 175 0.25 22.93 6.39
CA ALA A 175 -0.78 23.75 7.03
C ALA A 175 -0.50 25.26 6.84
N ALA A 176 0.75 25.69 7.02
CA ALA A 176 1.16 27.08 6.80
C ALA A 176 1.15 27.45 5.32
N MET A 177 1.68 26.59 4.45
CA MET A 177 1.71 26.83 3.01
C MET A 177 0.30 27.08 2.44
N LEU A 178 -0.68 26.26 2.82
CA LEU A 178 -2.06 26.45 2.37
C LEU A 178 -2.66 27.78 2.85
N VAL A 179 -2.30 28.28 4.05
CA VAL A 179 -2.73 29.59 4.57
C VAL A 179 -2.14 30.72 3.75
N GLU A 180 -0.88 30.59 3.38
CA GLU A 180 -0.12 31.60 2.65
C GLU A 180 -0.47 31.63 1.15
N MET A 181 -0.99 30.53 0.57
CA MET A 181 -1.38 30.45 -0.85
C MET A 181 -2.71 31.13 -1.19
N PHE A 182 -3.59 31.38 -0.20
CA PHE A 182 -4.96 31.85 -0.46
C PHE A 182 -5.30 33.15 0.31
N PRO A 183 -6.02 34.10 -0.32
CA PRO A 183 -6.51 35.33 0.33
C PRO A 183 -7.39 35.02 1.55
N THR A 184 -7.37 35.87 2.57
CA THR A 184 -8.00 35.56 3.87
C THR A 184 -9.52 35.34 3.74
N ARG A 185 -10.19 36.11 2.87
CA ARG A 185 -11.64 36.06 2.64
C ARG A 185 -12.19 34.74 2.09
N ILE A 186 -11.38 33.96 1.37
CA ILE A 186 -11.79 32.66 0.77
C ILE A 186 -10.98 31.47 1.29
N ARG A 187 -10.03 31.73 2.20
CA ARG A 187 -9.01 30.78 2.63
C ARG A 187 -9.58 29.43 3.03
N TYR A 188 -10.61 29.41 3.88
CA TYR A 188 -11.21 28.16 4.37
C TYR A 188 -11.79 27.32 3.23
N THR A 189 -12.55 27.95 2.32
CA THR A 189 -13.14 27.29 1.16
C THR A 189 -12.07 26.79 0.20
N SER A 190 -11.07 27.62 -0.10
CA SER A 190 -9.97 27.27 -1.02
C SER A 190 -9.04 26.19 -0.47
N MET A 191 -8.85 26.09 0.85
CA MET A 191 -8.08 25.02 1.50
C MET A 191 -8.80 23.68 1.52
N SER A 192 -10.12 23.72 1.77
CA SER A 192 -10.94 22.53 1.94
C SER A 192 -10.93 21.65 0.68
N LEU A 193 -10.95 22.27 -0.51
CA LEU A 193 -11.00 21.56 -1.78
C LEU A 193 -9.75 20.67 -2.03
N PRO A 194 -8.49 21.19 -2.00
CA PRO A 194 -7.30 20.36 -2.08
C PRO A 194 -7.22 19.30 -0.98
N TYR A 195 -7.64 19.63 0.25
CA TYR A 195 -7.58 18.69 1.37
C TYR A 195 -8.51 17.49 1.18
N HIS A 196 -9.77 17.72 0.80
CA HIS A 196 -10.73 16.63 0.60
C HIS A 196 -10.47 15.85 -0.69
N ILE A 197 -10.06 16.50 -1.78
CA ILE A 197 -9.67 15.78 -3.01
C ILE A 197 -8.42 14.94 -2.74
N GLY A 198 -7.40 15.53 -2.10
CA GLY A 198 -6.15 14.86 -1.74
C GLY A 198 -6.40 13.60 -0.92
N ASN A 199 -6.99 13.79 0.26
CA ASN A 199 -7.22 12.69 1.21
C ASN A 199 -8.29 11.72 0.71
N GLY A 200 -9.35 12.21 0.06
CA GLY A 200 -10.45 11.39 -0.42
C GLY A 200 -10.04 10.48 -1.58
N TRP A 201 -9.41 11.05 -2.62
CA TRP A 201 -9.08 10.30 -3.82
C TRP A 201 -7.77 9.53 -3.67
N PHE A 202 -6.67 10.20 -3.32
CA PHE A 202 -5.37 9.54 -3.24
C PHE A 202 -5.21 8.73 -1.95
N GLY A 203 -5.68 9.26 -0.82
CA GLY A 203 -5.68 8.52 0.45
C GLY A 203 -6.70 7.38 0.45
N GLY A 204 -7.94 7.66 0.06
CA GLY A 204 -9.05 6.69 0.12
C GLY A 204 -8.90 5.52 -0.86
N LEU A 205 -8.32 5.74 -2.04
CA LEU A 205 -8.12 4.66 -3.03
C LEU A 205 -6.84 3.83 -2.79
N LEU A 206 -5.96 4.26 -1.89
CA LEU A 206 -4.70 3.55 -1.60
C LEU A 206 -4.93 2.07 -1.24
N PRO A 207 -5.85 1.69 -0.32
CA PRO A 207 -6.02 0.29 0.06
C PRO A 207 -6.51 -0.57 -1.11
N ALA A 208 -7.52 -0.10 -1.85
CA ALA A 208 -8.07 -0.83 -2.98
C ALA A 208 -7.07 -0.97 -4.12
N THR A 209 -6.30 0.08 -4.42
CA THR A 209 -5.28 0.05 -5.47
C THR A 209 -4.09 -0.81 -5.07
N GLY A 210 -3.65 -0.71 -3.80
CA GLY A 210 -2.58 -1.53 -3.26
C GLY A 210 -2.89 -3.03 -3.33
N VAL A 211 -4.08 -3.42 -2.88
CA VAL A 211 -4.54 -4.83 -2.97
C VAL A 211 -4.62 -5.28 -4.42
N ALA A 212 -5.18 -4.46 -5.31
CA ALA A 212 -5.26 -4.79 -6.74
C ALA A 212 -3.87 -4.99 -7.38
N ILE A 213 -2.90 -4.13 -7.06
CA ILE A 213 -1.52 -4.26 -7.55
C ILE A 213 -0.87 -5.54 -7.00
N VAL A 214 -1.04 -5.84 -5.72
CA VAL A 214 -0.49 -7.06 -5.10
C VAL A 214 -1.14 -8.30 -5.72
N ALA A 215 -2.45 -8.32 -5.90
CA ALA A 215 -3.17 -9.43 -6.55
C ALA A 215 -2.78 -9.58 -8.03
N GLN A 216 -2.49 -8.50 -8.73
CA GLN A 216 -2.07 -8.58 -10.13
C GLN A 216 -0.65 -9.12 -10.25
N THR A 217 0.27 -8.59 -9.44
CA THR A 217 1.71 -8.82 -9.59
C THR A 217 2.26 -9.97 -8.75
N GLY A 218 1.51 -10.42 -7.74
CA GLY A 218 1.92 -11.49 -6.83
C GLY A 218 2.98 -11.10 -5.79
N ASN A 219 3.41 -9.85 -5.74
CA ASN A 219 4.40 -9.40 -4.76
C ASN A 219 3.80 -8.38 -3.79
N MET A 220 3.85 -8.67 -2.50
CA MET A 220 3.28 -7.80 -1.46
C MET A 220 3.88 -6.39 -1.43
N TYR A 221 5.14 -6.24 -1.85
CA TYR A 221 5.81 -4.93 -1.88
C TYR A 221 5.36 -4.05 -3.04
N ASN A 222 4.78 -4.61 -4.10
CA ASN A 222 4.38 -3.82 -5.27
C ASN A 222 3.24 -2.84 -4.96
N GLY A 223 2.46 -3.08 -3.90
CA GLY A 223 1.49 -2.08 -3.41
C GLY A 223 2.14 -0.73 -3.07
N LEU A 224 3.44 -0.70 -2.75
CA LEU A 224 4.20 0.53 -2.48
C LEU A 224 4.37 1.42 -3.72
N TRP A 225 4.22 0.88 -4.94
CA TRP A 225 4.30 1.70 -6.15
C TRP A 225 3.24 2.78 -6.20
N TYR A 226 2.04 2.54 -5.64
CA TYR A 226 1.00 3.57 -5.60
C TYR A 226 1.46 4.83 -4.87
N PRO A 227 1.85 4.79 -3.58
CA PRO A 227 2.31 5.98 -2.89
C PRO A 227 3.63 6.52 -3.45
N ILE A 228 4.52 5.68 -3.98
CA ILE A 228 5.77 6.13 -4.62
C ILE A 228 5.48 6.98 -5.87
N ILE A 229 4.58 6.51 -6.74
CA ILE A 229 4.18 7.23 -7.96
C ILE A 229 3.51 8.55 -7.59
N VAL A 230 2.56 8.54 -6.64
CA VAL A 230 1.89 9.77 -6.19
C VAL A 230 2.88 10.76 -5.58
N ALA A 231 3.81 10.31 -4.74
CA ALA A 231 4.86 11.16 -4.17
C ALA A 231 5.81 11.71 -5.25
N SER A 232 6.18 10.90 -6.24
CA SER A 232 7.05 11.30 -7.35
C SER A 232 6.39 12.33 -8.25
N ILE A 233 5.11 12.14 -8.59
CA ILE A 233 4.31 13.11 -9.33
C ILE A 233 4.19 14.41 -8.53
N THR A 234 3.93 14.32 -7.23
CA THR A 234 3.86 15.49 -6.33
C THR A 234 5.19 16.23 -6.30
N PHE A 235 6.32 15.52 -6.25
CA PHE A 235 7.65 16.12 -6.33
C PHE A 235 7.86 16.87 -7.65
N VAL A 236 7.58 16.24 -8.79
CA VAL A 236 7.79 16.86 -10.12
C VAL A 236 6.86 18.06 -10.31
N ILE A 237 5.56 17.90 -10.09
CA ILE A 237 4.58 18.97 -10.28
C ILE A 237 4.82 20.08 -9.25
N GLY A 238 5.06 19.74 -7.99
CA GLY A 238 5.34 20.71 -6.93
C GLY A 238 6.61 21.51 -7.20
N MET A 239 7.66 20.87 -7.71
CA MET A 239 8.89 21.57 -8.09
C MET A 239 8.67 22.57 -9.23
N LEU A 240 7.85 22.23 -10.23
CA LEU A 240 7.63 23.06 -11.41
C LEU A 240 6.60 24.17 -11.20
N PHE A 241 5.48 23.89 -10.55
CA PHE A 241 4.30 24.76 -10.56
C PHE A 241 3.98 25.42 -9.22
N VAL A 242 4.35 24.81 -8.09
CA VAL A 242 4.08 25.41 -6.77
C VAL A 242 5.10 26.50 -6.51
N LYS A 243 4.64 27.70 -6.16
CA LYS A 243 5.49 28.81 -5.75
C LYS A 243 5.84 28.66 -4.27
N GLU A 244 7.04 29.12 -3.91
CA GLU A 244 7.39 29.27 -2.50
C GLU A 244 6.52 30.36 -1.87
N THR A 245 6.09 30.14 -0.63
CA THR A 245 5.16 31.02 0.09
C THR A 245 5.79 31.71 1.29
N LYS A 246 7.02 31.34 1.64
CA LYS A 246 7.81 32.03 2.65
C LYS A 246 7.87 33.53 2.33
N ASP A 247 7.61 34.34 3.35
CA ASP A 247 7.63 35.81 3.30
C ASP A 247 6.57 36.44 2.39
N VAL A 248 5.56 35.69 1.95
CA VAL A 248 4.40 36.26 1.23
C VAL A 248 3.55 37.08 2.20
N ASP A 249 3.30 38.35 1.86
CA ASP A 249 2.35 39.19 2.59
C ASP A 249 0.91 38.72 2.29
N ILE A 250 0.32 38.07 3.29
CA ILE A 250 -1.03 37.50 3.20
C ILE A 250 -2.15 38.54 3.18
N TYR A 251 -1.83 39.81 3.44
CA TYR A 251 -2.79 40.93 3.42
C TYR A 251 -2.66 41.81 2.18
N ALA A 252 -1.66 41.58 1.32
CA ALA A 252 -1.38 42.43 0.16
C ALA A 252 -2.53 42.49 -0.87
N HIS A 253 -3.51 41.58 -0.80
CA HIS A 253 -4.61 41.43 -1.76
C HIS A 253 -5.99 41.27 -1.10
N ASP A 254 -6.08 41.65 0.18
CA ASP A 254 -7.34 41.76 0.93
C ASP A 254 -7.93 43.17 0.82
#